data_AF-W4LL99-F1
#
_entry.id   AF-W4LL99-F1
#
_cell.length_a   1.000
_cell.length_b   1.000
_cell.length_c   1.000
_cell.angle_alpha   90.00
_cell.angle_beta   90.00
_cell.angle_gamma   90.00
#
_symmetry.space_group_name_H-M   'P 1'
#
loop_
_entity.id
_entity.type
_entity.pdbx_description
1 polymer ?
#
loop_
_entity_poly.entity_id
_entity_poly.type
_entity_poly.pdbx_seq_one_letter_code
_entity_poly.pdbx_strand_id
1 'polypeptide(L)'
;MVHLYVMGEHTFSRESVLTVRQLCEGEFQAWYELTTIDLKTSPERAGVPPILVTPTLVRIHPAPERRCIGDLSDANAMRCVLQSWLEDAECCDPC
;
A
#
# COMPACT_ATOMS: atom_id res chain seq x y z
N MET A 1 6.52 3.86 5.50
CA MET A 1 5.18 4.46 5.34
C MET A 1 4.54 3.94 4.05
N VAL A 2 3.30 3.45 4.14
CA VAL A 2 2.54 2.86 3.04
C VAL A 2 1.15 3.50 2.97
N HIS A 3 0.74 3.92 1.78
CA HIS A 3 -0.57 4.52 1.52
C HIS A 3 -1.44 3.56 0.71
N LEU A 4 -2.68 3.34 1.16
CA LEU A 4 -3.68 2.58 0.42
C LEU A 4 -4.72 3.54 -0.14
N TYR A 5 -4.77 3.62 -1.47
CA TYR A 5 -5.69 4.47 -2.20
C TYR A 5 -6.93 3.71 -2.62
N VAL A 6 -8.09 4.22 -2.22
CA VAL A 6 -9.40 3.65 -2.50
C VAL A 6 -10.30 4.71 -3.12
N MET A 7 -11.40 4.28 -3.75
CA MET A 7 -12.41 5.17 -4.30
C MET A 7 -13.78 4.77 -3.74
N GLY A 8 -14.21 5.47 -2.69
CA GLY A 8 -15.47 5.20 -1.99
C GLY A 8 -15.57 3.81 -1.33
N GLU A 9 -16.78 3.49 -0.87
CA GLU A 9 -17.10 2.30 -0.06
C GLU A 9 -17.43 1.05 -0.90
N HIS A 10 -16.75 0.83 -2.03
CA HIS A 10 -16.94 -0.42 -2.76
C HIS A 10 -16.51 -1.61 -1.88
N THR A 11 -17.28 -2.70 -1.87
CA THR A 11 -17.02 -3.89 -1.04
C THR A 11 -15.59 -4.40 -1.19
N PHE A 12 -15.06 -4.33 -2.41
CA PHE A 12 -13.68 -4.68 -2.74
C PHE A 12 -12.62 -3.82 -2.01
N SER A 13 -12.87 -2.51 -1.88
CA SER A 13 -12.01 -1.61 -1.10
C SER A 13 -11.97 -2.00 0.37
N ARG A 14 -13.09 -2.45 0.94
CA ARG A 14 -13.19 -2.79 2.38
C ARG A 14 -12.37 -4.04 2.72
N GLU A 15 -12.51 -5.10 1.93
CA GLU A 15 -11.73 -6.34 2.12
C GLU A 15 -10.23 -6.11 1.92
N SER A 16 -9.87 -5.31 0.91
CA SER A 16 -8.50 -4.87 0.66
C SER A 16 -7.91 -4.09 1.85
N VAL A 17 -8.65 -3.11 2.38
CA VAL A 17 -8.20 -2.32 3.54
C VAL A 17 -8.04 -3.21 4.77
N LEU A 18 -9.00 -4.11 5.05
CA LEU A 18 -8.92 -5.02 6.19
C LEU A 18 -7.71 -5.94 6.08
N THR A 19 -7.48 -6.53 4.91
CA THR A 19 -6.36 -7.45 4.65
C THR A 19 -5.01 -6.75 4.84
N VAL A 20 -4.82 -5.61 4.16
CA VAL A 20 -3.57 -4.84 4.26
C VAL A 20 -3.36 -4.36 5.70
N ARG A 21 -4.42 -3.91 6.37
CA ARG A 21 -4.35 -3.46 7.77
C ARG A 21 -3.96 -4.59 8.71
N GLN A 22 -4.54 -5.78 8.57
CA GLN A 22 -4.17 -6.94 9.40
C GLN A 22 -2.72 -7.35 9.21
N LEU A 23 -2.22 -7.34 7.97
CA LEU A 23 -0.81 -7.64 7.69
C LEU A 23 0.12 -6.56 8.25
N CYS A 24 -0.22 -5.28 8.02
CA CYS A 24 0.58 -4.16 8.52
C CYS A 24 0.58 -4.09 10.05
N GLU A 25 -0.55 -4.27 10.74
CA GLU A 25 -0.59 -4.23 12.22
C GLU A 25 -0.05 -5.52 12.85
N GLY A 26 -0.10 -6.66 12.15
CA GLY A 26 0.36 -7.95 12.66
C GLY A 26 1.85 -8.22 12.42
N GLU A 27 2.24 -8.32 11.15
CA GLU A 27 3.57 -8.79 10.75
C GLU A 27 4.54 -7.63 10.46
N PHE A 28 4.03 -6.50 9.95
CA PHE A 28 4.87 -5.42 9.43
C PHE A 28 4.78 -4.10 10.20
N GLN A 29 4.26 -4.09 11.42
CA GLN A 29 3.94 -2.85 12.15
C GLN A 29 5.18 -2.01 12.46
N ALA A 30 6.31 -2.69 12.65
CA ALA A 30 7.60 -2.05 12.91
C ALA A 30 8.19 -1.36 11.66
N TRP A 31 7.76 -1.76 10.46
CA TRP A 31 8.36 -1.34 9.19
C TRP A 31 7.45 -0.42 8.38
N TYR A 32 6.14 -0.66 8.47
CA TYR A 32 5.14 0.01 7.66
C TYR A 32 4.02 0.59 8.52
N GLU A 33 3.81 1.89 8.36
CA GLU A 33 2.62 2.59 8.83
C GLU A 33 1.62 2.70 7.66
N LEU A 34 0.41 2.16 7.84
CA LEU A 34 -0.65 2.17 6.82
C LEU A 34 -1.48 3.46 6.92
N THR A 35 -1.66 4.16 5.81
CA THR A 35 -2.58 5.30 5.68
C THR A 35 -3.58 5.05 4.56
N THR A 36 -4.87 5.03 4.88
CA THR A 36 -5.93 4.90 3.87
C THR A 36 -6.33 6.27 3.35
N ILE A 37 -6.42 6.42 2.02
CA ILE A 37 -6.75 7.68 1.35
C ILE A 37 -7.90 7.42 0.37
N ASP A 38 -9.05 8.07 0.59
CA ASP A 38 -10.17 8.01 -0.33
C ASP A 38 -10.08 9.14 -1.38
N LEU A 39 -9.75 8.76 -2.62
CA LEU A 39 -9.62 9.68 -3.75
C LEU A 39 -10.95 10.33 -4.16
N LYS A 40 -12.09 9.76 -3.74
CA LYS A 40 -13.40 10.40 -3.93
C LYS A 40 -13.53 11.66 -3.07
N THR A 41 -12.95 11.63 -1.86
CA THR A 41 -13.01 12.75 -0.90
C THR A 41 -11.82 13.70 -1.01
N SER A 42 -10.67 13.19 -1.43
CA SER A 42 -9.41 13.94 -1.54
C SER A 42 -8.72 13.65 -2.87
N PRO A 43 -9.31 14.06 -4.01
CA PRO A 43 -8.76 13.81 -5.34
C PRO A 43 -7.35 14.41 -5.53
N GLU A 44 -7.02 15.49 -4.81
CA GLU A 44 -5.70 16.12 -4.80
C GLU A 44 -4.60 15.21 -4.24
N ARG A 45 -4.94 14.17 -3.48
CA ARG A 45 -3.99 13.22 -2.89
C ARG A 45 -3.65 12.04 -3.79
N ALA A 46 -4.15 11.99 -5.03
CA ALA A 46 -3.96 10.90 -5.99
C ALA A 46 -2.50 10.58 -6.36
N GLY A 47 -1.51 11.31 -5.84
CA GLY A 47 -0.10 11.12 -6.14
C GLY A 47 0.27 11.63 -7.53
N VAL A 48 1.54 11.48 -7.90
CA VAL A 48 2.07 11.89 -9.21
C VAL A 48 2.91 10.75 -9.80
N PRO A 49 2.56 10.18 -10.97
CA PRO A 49 1.32 10.43 -11.72
C PRO A 49 0.08 10.00 -10.92
N PRO A 50 -1.10 10.60 -11.20
CA PRO A 50 -2.32 10.34 -10.46
C PRO A 50 -2.73 8.87 -10.59
N ILE A 51 -3.27 8.32 -9.51
CA ILE A 51 -3.78 6.96 -9.45
C ILE A 51 -5.06 6.85 -10.27
N LEU A 52 -4.97 6.12 -11.38
CA LEU A 52 -6.08 5.89 -12.32
C LEU A 52 -6.89 4.64 -11.99
N VAL A 53 -6.30 3.71 -11.22
CA VAL A 53 -6.90 2.41 -10.87
C VAL A 53 -6.96 2.29 -9.36
N THR A 54 -8.10 1.89 -8.82
CA THR A 54 -8.25 1.61 -7.39
C THR A 54 -8.75 0.18 -7.19
N PRO A 55 -8.31 -0.52 -6.14
CA PRO A 55 -7.42 -0.08 -5.07
C PRO A 55 -5.94 -0.14 -5.47
N THR A 56 -5.15 0.86 -5.04
CA THR A 56 -3.71 0.93 -5.29
C THR A 56 -2.95 1.11 -3.97
N LEU A 57 -1.99 0.24 -3.70
CA LEU A 57 -1.09 0.35 -2.55
C LEU A 57 0.22 1.02 -2.99
N VAL A 58 0.67 2.04 -2.28
CA VAL A 58 1.90 2.78 -2.57
C VAL A 58 2.78 2.79 -1.34
N ARG A 59 3.98 2.22 -1.45
CA ARG A 59 5.03 2.40 -0.45
C ARG A 59 5.82 3.67 -0.77
N ILE A 60 5.72 4.66 0.10
CA ILE A 60 6.48 5.91 -0.01
C ILE A 60 7.85 5.76 0.63
N HIS A 61 7.89 5.08 1.79
CA HIS A 61 9.14 4.85 2.52
C HIS A 61 9.25 3.42 3.01
N PRO A 62 10.47 2.85 2.99
CA PRO A 62 11.73 3.45 2.50
C PRO A 62 11.77 3.60 0.97
N ALA A 63 12.63 4.46 0.42
CA ALA A 63 12.75 4.68 -1.03
C ALA A 63 13.38 3.45 -1.72
N PRO A 64 13.16 3.22 -3.03
CA PRO A 64 12.32 3.99 -3.97
C PRO A 64 10.81 3.77 -3.76
N GLU A 65 9.98 4.69 -4.25
CA GLU A 65 8.52 4.52 -4.21
C GLU A 65 8.11 3.29 -5.02
N ARG A 66 7.29 2.42 -4.43
CA ARG A 66 6.74 1.22 -5.09
C ARG A 66 5.22 1.30 -5.11
N ARG A 67 4.61 0.87 -6.22
CA ARG A 67 3.15 0.82 -6.39
C ARG A 67 2.73 -0.61 -6.69
N CYS A 68 1.67 -1.08 -6.04
CA CYS A 68 1.02 -2.35 -6.31
C CYS A 68 -0.45 -2.08 -6.66
N ILE A 69 -0.86 -2.61 -7.81
CA ILE A 69 -2.22 -2.52 -8.36
C ILE A 69 -2.72 -3.95 -8.53
N GLY A 70 -3.91 -4.28 -8.06
CA GLY A 70 -4.46 -5.63 -8.19
C GLY A 70 -5.45 -5.98 -7.08
N ASP A 71 -5.61 -7.28 -6.83
CA ASP A 71 -6.42 -7.78 -5.72
C ASP A 71 -5.64 -7.73 -4.41
N LEU A 72 -5.90 -6.67 -3.64
CA LEU A 72 -5.26 -6.47 -2.33
C LEU A 72 -6.00 -7.24 -1.22
N SER A 73 -7.00 -8.05 -1.57
CA SER A 73 -7.79 -8.87 -0.64
C SER A 73 -7.16 -10.24 -0.37
N ASP A 74 -6.22 -10.69 -1.22
CA ASP A 74 -5.45 -11.91 -0.96
C ASP A 74 -4.29 -11.63 0.00
N ALA A 75 -4.46 -12.06 1.25
CA ALA A 75 -3.46 -11.85 2.30
C ALA A 75 -2.11 -12.50 1.98
N ASN A 76 -2.09 -13.64 1.28
CA ASN A 76 -0.84 -14.33 0.98
C ASN A 76 -0.07 -13.62 -0.13
N ALA A 77 -0.76 -13.24 -1.20
CA ALA A 77 -0.16 -12.45 -2.26
C ALA A 77 0.33 -11.09 -1.73
N MET A 78 -0.48 -10.42 -0.91
CA MET A 78 -0.12 -9.12 -0.33
C MET A 78 1.10 -9.21 0.60
N ARG A 79 1.18 -10.24 1.44
CA ARG A 79 2.36 -10.45 2.29
C ARG A 79 3.63 -10.61 1.45
N CYS A 80 3.56 -11.38 0.36
CA CYS A 80 4.70 -11.58 -0.54
C CYS A 80 5.17 -10.25 -1.16
N VAL A 81 4.22 -9.39 -1.55
CA VAL A 81 4.53 -8.03 -2.06
C VAL A 81 5.17 -7.15 -0.97
N LEU A 82 4.58 -7.11 0.23
CA LEU A 82 5.11 -6.32 1.34
C LEU A 82 6.51 -6.77 1.78
N GLN A 83 6.76 -8.08 1.71
CA GLN A 83 8.05 -8.68 2.01
C GLN A 83 9.10 -8.33 0.96
N SER A 84 8.77 -8.45 -0.34
CA SER A 84 9.72 -8.09 -1.39
C SER A 84 10.10 -6.60 -1.35
N TRP A 85 9.15 -5.75 -0.94
CA TRP A 85 9.43 -4.33 -0.71
C TRP A 85 10.37 -4.08 0.46
N LEU A 86 10.39 -4.94 1.47
CA LEU A 86 11.31 -4.82 2.60
C LEU A 86 12.72 -5.17 2.15
N GLU A 87 12.87 -6.28 1.42
CA GLU A 87 14.16 -6.73 0.89
C GLU A 87 14.78 -5.71 -0.08
N ASP A 88 13.95 -5.07 -0.92
CA ASP A 88 14.35 -3.96 -1.79
C ASP A 88 14.88 -2.73 -1.02
N ALA A 89 14.43 -2.51 0.21
CA ALA A 89 14.82 -1.37 1.03
C ALA A 89 16.23 -1.49 1.62
N GLU A 90 16.64 -2.73 1.90
CA GLU A 90 17.90 -3.03 2.58
C GLU A 90 19.09 -2.97 1.62
N CYS A 91 18.85 -2.76 0.32
CA CYS A 91 19.87 -2.74 -0.74
C CYS A 91 20.54 -1.36 -0.96
N CYS A 92 20.43 -0.44 0.01
CA CYS A 92 21.20 0.81 0.00
C CYS A 92 22.32 0.74 1.06
N ASP A 93 23.34 -0.07 0.77
CA ASP A 93 24.64 0.07 1.42
C ASP A 93 25.24 1.45 1.07
N PRO A 94 25.85 2.15 2.05
CA PRO A 94 26.33 3.51 1.90
C PRO A 94 27.58 3.55 1.00
N CYS A 95 27.57 4.41 -0.02
CA CYS A 95 28.76 4.89 -0.70
C CYS A 95 28.99 6.38 -0.43
#